data_AF-A0A557SSZ0-F1
#
_entry.id   AF-A0A557SSZ0-F1
#
_cell.length_a   1.000
_cell.length_b   1.000
_cell.length_c   1.000
_cell.angle_alpha   90.00
_cell.angle_beta   90.00
_cell.angle_gamma   90.00
#
_symmetry.space_group_name_H-M   'P 1'
#
loop_
_entity.id
_entity.type
_entity.pdbx_description
1 polymer ?
#
loop_
_entity_poly.entity_id
_entity_poly.type
_entity_poly.pdbx_seq_one_letter_code
_entity_poly.pdbx_strand_id
1 'polypeptide(L)'
;MYAEDLANVKHIGIHQGDSDEHGKVVVSLFETKNPVGVPIVDLAGNITNEDLKGPMTDATINDLVGNMTEGNDYVNIQTSDFPLGEIRGQLSLQEEEDDEEPNN
;
A
#
# COMPACT_ATOMS: atom_id res chain seq x y z
N MET A 1 1.75 -0.93 -8.83
CA MET A 1 1.12 -2.23 -8.52
C MET A 1 -0.23 -2.26 -9.20
N TYR A 2 -0.50 -3.26 -10.04
CA TYR A 2 -1.82 -3.49 -10.65
C TYR A 2 -2.38 -4.79 -10.08
N ALA A 3 -3.62 -4.74 -9.57
CA ALA A 3 -4.36 -5.90 -9.10
C ALA A 3 -5.75 -5.87 -9.73
N GLU A 4 -6.12 -6.95 -10.40
CA GLU A 4 -7.42 -7.12 -11.06
C GLU A 4 -8.27 -8.15 -10.28
N ASP A 5 -9.59 -8.08 -10.42
CA ASP A 5 -10.57 -9.03 -9.84
C ASP A 5 -10.60 -9.19 -8.31
N LEU A 6 -10.15 -8.18 -7.56
CA LEU A 6 -10.27 -8.16 -6.10
C LEU A 6 -11.72 -7.86 -5.64
N ALA A 7 -12.51 -8.91 -5.45
CA ALA A 7 -13.82 -8.83 -4.81
C ALA A 7 -13.70 -8.97 -3.27
N ASN A 8 -14.71 -8.49 -2.56
CA ASN A 8 -14.84 -8.67 -1.10
C ASN A 8 -13.67 -8.13 -0.26
N VAL A 9 -12.96 -7.11 -0.75
CA VAL A 9 -11.88 -6.42 -0.03
C VAL A 9 -12.42 -5.83 1.28
N LYS A 10 -11.74 -6.14 2.38
CA LYS A 10 -12.05 -5.63 3.73
C LYS A 10 -11.09 -4.56 4.18
N HIS A 11 -9.82 -4.69 3.83
CA HIS A 11 -8.79 -3.77 4.27
C HIS A 11 -7.66 -3.70 3.24
N ILE A 12 -7.17 -2.49 3.02
CA ILE A 12 -5.93 -2.24 2.29
C ILE A 12 -5.08 -1.37 3.21
N GLY A 13 -3.89 -1.86 3.54
CA GLY A 13 -2.97 -1.21 4.46
C GLY A 13 -1.55 -1.21 3.93
N ILE A 14 -0.80 -0.17 4.31
CA ILE A 14 0.66 -0.14 4.19
C ILE A 14 1.22 -0.65 5.51
N HIS A 15 2.15 -1.59 5.42
CA HIS A 15 2.79 -2.24 6.55
C HIS A 15 4.30 -1.99 6.49
N GLN A 16 4.90 -1.80 7.66
CA GLN A 16 6.35 -1.70 7.79
C GLN A 16 6.98 -3.08 7.98
N GLY A 17 8.00 -3.37 7.18
CA GLY A 17 8.78 -4.61 7.13
C GLY A 17 8.91 -5.19 5.72
N ASP A 18 9.54 -6.35 5.64
CA ASP A 18 9.51 -7.17 4.42
C ASP A 18 8.10 -7.74 4.20
N SER A 19 7.68 -7.88 2.94
CA SER A 19 6.37 -8.48 2.59
C SER A 19 6.19 -9.92 3.08
N ASP A 20 7.28 -10.62 3.39
CA ASP A 20 7.30 -11.98 3.96
C ASP A 20 7.04 -12.01 5.48
N GLU A 21 7.12 -10.86 6.16
CA GLU A 21 6.83 -10.73 7.59
C GLU A 21 5.44 -10.09 7.82
N HIS A 22 4.77 -10.42 8.94
CA HIS A 22 3.54 -9.71 9.33
C HIS A 22 3.90 -8.36 9.96
N GLY A 23 4.22 -7.39 9.10
CA GLY A 23 4.53 -6.02 9.48
C GLY A 23 3.38 -5.33 10.21
N LYS A 24 3.71 -4.35 11.05
CA LYS A 24 2.70 -3.49 11.69
C LYS A 24 2.12 -2.54 10.64
N VAL A 25 0.80 -2.33 10.67
CA VAL A 25 0.15 -1.36 9.79
C VAL A 25 0.63 0.04 10.16
N VAL A 26 1.13 0.78 9.17
CA VAL A 26 1.56 2.18 9.31
C VAL A 26 0.58 3.16 8.67
N VAL A 27 -0.20 2.73 7.67
CA VAL A 27 -1.26 3.54 7.04
C VAL A 27 -2.47 2.66 6.68
N SER A 28 -3.69 3.16 6.89
CA SER A 28 -4.93 2.58 6.34
C SER A 28 -5.27 3.26 5.02
N LEU A 29 -5.30 2.51 3.92
CA LEU A 29 -5.74 3.04 2.63
C LEU A 29 -7.24 2.80 2.41
N PHE A 30 -7.75 1.67 2.91
CA PHE A 30 -9.15 1.30 2.82
C PHE A 30 -9.55 0.41 4.00
N GLU A 31 -10.75 0.59 4.52
CA GLU A 31 -11.33 -0.30 5.52
C GLU A 31 -12.85 -0.31 5.42
N THR A 32 -13.45 -1.51 5.37
CA THR A 32 -14.91 -1.67 5.40
C THR A 32 -15.31 -2.84 6.29
N LYS A 33 -16.36 -2.63 7.08
CA LYS A 33 -17.00 -3.68 7.88
C LYS A 33 -17.96 -4.54 7.03
N ASN A 34 -18.44 -3.98 5.92
CA ASN A 34 -19.43 -4.57 5.05
C ASN A 34 -18.90 -4.58 3.61
N PRO A 35 -18.02 -5.52 3.26
CA PRO A 35 -17.53 -5.64 1.90
C PRO A 35 -18.72 -5.96 0.98
N VAL A 36 -18.94 -5.10 0.00
CA VAL A 36 -19.80 -5.39 -1.15
C VAL A 36 -18.92 -6.11 -2.17
N GLY A 37 -19.45 -7.11 -2.86
CA GLY A 37 -18.73 -7.89 -3.89
C GLY A 37 -18.40 -7.11 -5.17
N VAL A 38 -18.20 -5.79 -5.04
CA VAL A 38 -17.80 -4.90 -6.12
C VAL A 38 -16.27 -4.87 -6.15
N PRO A 39 -15.65 -5.12 -7.31
CA PRO A 39 -14.20 -5.02 -7.45
C PRO A 39 -13.70 -3.60 -7.19
N ILE A 40 -12.58 -3.47 -6.48
CA ILE A 40 -11.84 -2.21 -6.41
C ILE A 40 -10.93 -2.17 -7.64
N VAL A 41 -11.14 -1.18 -8.52
CA VAL A 41 -10.34 -0.98 -9.73
C VAL A 41 -9.26 0.06 -9.50
N ASP A 42 -9.62 1.18 -8.86
CA ASP A 42 -8.71 2.25 -8.49
C ASP A 42 -8.96 2.72 -7.05
N LEU A 43 -7.89 3.04 -6.34
CA LEU A 43 -7.93 3.66 -5.02
C LEU A 43 -6.95 4.84 -5.00
N ALA A 44 -7.49 6.04 -4.78
CA ALA A 44 -6.70 7.26 -4.67
C ALA A 44 -7.07 8.02 -3.40
N GLY A 45 -6.07 8.67 -2.80
CA GLY A 45 -6.22 9.45 -1.58
C GLY A 45 -4.95 10.21 -1.25
N ASN A 46 -5.05 11.11 -0.27
CA ASN A 46 -3.90 11.84 0.27
C ASN A 46 -3.59 11.28 1.65
N ILE A 47 -2.31 11.05 1.93
CA ILE A 47 -1.82 10.62 3.24
C ILE A 47 -1.11 11.82 3.88
N THR A 48 -1.43 12.10 5.13
CA THR A 48 -0.83 13.15 5.96
C THR A 48 -0.18 12.53 7.20
N ASN A 49 0.60 13.32 7.96
CA ASN A 49 1.22 12.84 9.19
C ASN A 49 0.18 12.28 10.19
N GLU A 50 -1.06 12.80 10.18
CA GLU A 50 -2.14 12.36 11.07
C GLU A 50 -2.67 10.96 10.72
N ASP A 51 -2.44 10.50 9.48
CA ASP A 51 -2.86 9.17 9.01
C ASP A 51 -1.86 8.07 9.38
N LEU A 52 -0.66 8.47 9.82
CA LEU A 52 0.39 7.55 10.26
C LEU A 52 0.02 6.94 11.61
N LYS A 53 0.24 5.64 11.74
CA LYS A 53 -0.10 4.87 12.94
C LYS A 53 0.97 3.84 13.27
N GLY A 54 0.78 3.18 14.41
CA GLY A 54 1.66 2.12 14.87
C GLY A 54 3.08 2.65 15.13
N PRO A 55 4.12 2.07 14.51
CA PRO A 55 5.50 2.55 14.69
C PRO A 55 5.76 3.94 14.09
N MET A 56 4.83 4.49 13.30
CA MET A 56 4.97 5.78 12.63
C MET A 56 4.08 6.90 13.18
N THR A 57 3.40 6.71 14.31
CA THR A 57 2.45 7.69 14.89
C THR A 57 3.04 9.10 15.10
N ASP A 58 4.34 9.21 15.37
CA ASP A 58 5.03 10.50 15.58
C ASP A 58 6.00 10.84 14.42
N ALA A 59 5.93 10.11 13.31
CA ALA A 59 6.78 10.30 12.15
C ALA A 59 6.19 11.34 11.17
N THR A 60 6.95 11.66 10.14
CA THR A 60 6.52 12.52 9.04
C THR A 60 6.23 11.71 7.78
N ILE A 61 5.49 12.29 6.83
CA ILE A 61 5.34 11.71 5.48
C ILE A 61 6.69 11.48 4.82
N ASN A 62 7.70 12.32 5.06
CA ASN A 62 9.03 12.10 4.49
C ASN A 62 9.68 10.82 5.03
N ASP A 63 9.43 10.45 6.29
CA ASP A 63 9.93 9.19 6.85
C ASP A 63 9.21 7.99 6.21
N LEU A 64 7.90 8.11 5.92
CA LEU A 64 7.15 7.09 5.18
C LEU A 64 7.70 6.92 3.77
N VAL A 65 7.92 8.01 3.05
CA VAL A 65 8.53 7.97 1.71
C VAL A 65 9.92 7.37 1.75
N GLY A 66 10.72 7.69 2.78
CA GLY A 66 12.03 7.07 3.02
C GLY A 66 11.93 5.54 3.14
N ASN A 67 11.03 5.04 3.98
CA ASN A 67 10.81 3.60 4.12
C ASN A 67 10.36 2.94 2.81
N MET A 68 9.46 3.59 2.04
CA MET A 68 9.06 3.11 0.72
C MET A 68 10.24 3.05 -0.25
N THR A 69 11.14 4.04 -0.25
CA THR A 69 12.33 4.02 -1.12
C THR A 69 13.34 2.95 -0.75
N GLU A 70 13.46 2.64 0.53
CA GLU A 70 14.37 1.61 1.03
C GLU A 70 13.77 0.21 0.87
N GLY A 71 12.53 0.09 0.40
CA GLY A 71 11.83 -1.18 0.32
C GLY A 71 11.50 -1.74 1.69
N ASN A 72 11.29 -0.90 2.70
CA ASN A 72 10.93 -1.28 4.06
C ASN A 72 9.41 -1.25 4.30
N ASP A 73 8.61 -0.92 3.28
CA ASP A 73 7.15 -0.90 3.36
C ASP A 73 6.52 -1.73 2.23
N TYR A 74 5.40 -2.38 2.55
CA TYR A 74 4.62 -3.14 1.59
C TYR A 74 3.13 -2.88 1.73
N VAL A 75 2.39 -3.01 0.64
CA VAL A 75 0.93 -3.01 0.64
C VAL A 75 0.43 -4.43 0.86
N ASN A 76 -0.54 -4.57 1.74
CA ASN A 76 -1.29 -5.81 1.94
C ASN A 76 -2.78 -5.55 1.65
N ILE A 77 -3.38 -6.41 0.84
CA ILE A 77 -4.80 -6.38 0.51
C ILE A 77 -5.45 -7.59 1.16
N GLN A 78 -6.37 -7.36 2.09
CA GLN A 78 -7.11 -8.39 2.80
C GLN A 78 -8.54 -8.47 2.28
N THR A 79 -8.97 -9.67 1.91
CA THR A 79 -10.35 -9.95 1.51
C THR A 79 -11.06 -10.78 2.58
N SER A 80 -12.36 -10.98 2.38
CA SER A 80 -13.15 -11.85 3.27
C SER A 80 -12.65 -13.29 3.28
N ASP A 81 -12.15 -13.76 2.13
CA ASP A 81 -11.70 -15.13 1.92
C ASP A 81 -10.24 -15.33 2.35
N PHE A 82 -9.42 -14.27 2.25
CA PHE A 82 -8.01 -14.27 2.65
C PHE A 82 -7.71 -13.16 3.68
N PRO A 83 -8.05 -13.39 4.97
CA PRO A 83 -7.92 -12.37 6.02
C PRO A 83 -6.47 -12.04 6.38
N LEU A 84 -5.50 -12.91 6.04
CA LEU A 84 -4.06 -12.65 6.25
C LEU A 84 -3.42 -11.86 5.10
N GLY A 85 -4.18 -11.61 4.03
CA GLY A 85 -3.69 -11.00 2.80
C GLY A 85 -3.91 -11.92 1.61
N GLU A 86 -4.67 -11.46 0.63
CA GLU A 86 -4.78 -12.07 -0.69
C GLU A 86 -3.60 -11.67 -1.57
N ILE A 87 -3.18 -10.40 -1.47
CA ILE A 87 -2.09 -9.84 -2.27
C ILE A 87 -1.14 -9.04 -1.37
N ARG A 88 0.15 -9.24 -1.57
CA ARG A 88 1.23 -8.44 -0.98
C ARG A 88 2.18 -7.94 -2.06
N GLY A 89 2.59 -6.69 -1.96
CA GLY A 89 3.54 -6.09 -2.88
C GLY A 89 4.40 -5.05 -2.18
N GLN A 90 5.73 -5.13 -2.36
CA GLN A 90 6.64 -4.12 -1.85
C GLN A 90 6.40 -2.79 -2.56
N LEU A 91 6.46 -1.70 -1.80
CA LEU A 91 6.44 -0.37 -2.37
C LEU A 91 7.85 0.02 -2.80
N SER A 92 7.94 0.63 -3.97
CA SER A 92 9.13 1.32 -4.45
C SER A 92 8.65 2.57 -5.18
N LEU A 93 9.43 3.65 -5.10
CA LEU A 93 9.18 4.77 -6.01
C LEU A 93 9.47 4.30 -7.43
N GLN A 94 8.54 4.57 -8.35
CA GLN A 94 8.88 4.51 -9.77
C GLN A 94 9.80 5.69 -10.05
N GLU A 95 11.03 5.40 -10.48
CA GLU A 95 11.83 6.39 -11.17
C GLU A 95 11.12 6.65 -12.51
N GLU A 96 10.81 7.91 -12.80
CA GLU A 96 10.39 8.28 -14.15
C GLU A 96 11.61 8.02 -15.05
N GLU A 97 11.54 7.02 -15.94
CA GLU A 97 12.51 6.92 -17.01
C GLU A 97 12.33 8.16 -17.89
N ASP A 98 13.29 9.08 -17.86
CA ASP A 98 13.38 10.15 -18.85
C ASP A 98 13.39 9.47 -20.23
N ASP A 99 12.30 9.61 -21.00
CA ASP A 99 12.22 9.20 -22.40
C ASP A 99 13.33 9.96 -23.17
N GLU A 100 14.54 9.38 -23.27
CA GLU A 100 15.57 9.89 -24.16
C GLU A 100 15.03 9.81 -25.60
N GLU A 101 14.63 10.96 -26.15
CA GLU A 101 14.29 11.06 -27.57
C GLU A 101 15.46 10.50 -28.41
N PRO A 102 15.21 9.55 -29.33
CA PRO A 102 16.26 9.05 -30.21
C PRO A 102 16.67 10.19 -31.16
N ASN A 103 17.87 10.72 -30.95
CA ASN A 103 18.54 11.62 -31.87
C ASN A 103 18.68 10.95 -33.25
N ASN A 104 17.94 11.42 -34.25
CA ASN A 104 18.11 11.05 -35.66
C ASN A 104 18.46 12.27 -36.52
#